data_AF-A0A2E4D673-F1
#
_entry.id   AF-A0A2E4D673-F1
#
_cell.length_a   1.000
_cell.length_b   1.000
_cell.length_c   1.000
_cell.angle_alpha   90.00
_cell.angle_beta   90.00
_cell.angle_gamma   90.00
#
_symmetry.space_group_name_H-M   'P 1'
#
loop_
_entity.id
_entity.type
_entity.pdbx_description
1 polymer ?
#
loop_
_entity_poly.entity_id
_entity_poly.type
_entity_poly.pdbx_seq_one_letter_code
_entity_poly.pdbx_strand_id
1 'polypeptide(L)'
;MHKAFHFYQVFNPMLNEQSLFPTQAHEFYFELKRRYHENQGQSNFLHWGKVSVTEVEEKVEFFKEALESNKAHGLDTHLYLTDYHHFWVAKVTEVKTELIDNSQTLPFYENKNVSIWFKVEDFDLLSAEFSETTHYIGCLYLNNKFNDLQIPNLNPYIGGLHFPLIIQDHNQEPYFKSGLRVQRENMLIENPSVQAKLREQVTSFVLPPHIFKQLSFEAQQGILVSEQLLNQVKSSPEVREKVFFNYISVMEESLNLVIGSILRETYAKSLWVSEKGDKFSEEPLMGYIPVGKFDNPIKLEGYFHLLQTHKAFGNLTMNVVENEFSEVVNYFLKELKPFLEAQEVLAKISMSQENQPLILNANNVYELRNFVLGVGCLGVVNTLLGQRIVWLGNSKLLSA
;
A
#
# COMPACT_ATOMS: atom_id res chain seq x y z
N MET A 1 7.24 -12.85 17.22
CA MET A 1 7.57 -12.45 15.84
C MET A 1 8.56 -11.31 15.94
N HIS A 2 9.73 -11.42 15.30
CA HIS A 2 10.75 -10.36 15.34
C HIS A 2 10.25 -9.19 14.48
N LYS A 3 10.20 -7.99 15.04
CA LYS A 3 9.78 -6.79 14.30
C LYS A 3 11.00 -6.15 13.64
N ALA A 4 10.90 -5.84 12.36
CA ALA A 4 11.98 -5.21 11.61
C ALA A 4 12.30 -3.80 12.15
N PHE A 5 13.57 -3.43 12.11
CA PHE A 5 14.03 -2.07 12.39
C PHE A 5 14.26 -1.31 11.09
N HIS A 6 13.69 -0.12 10.95
CA HIS A 6 13.85 0.70 9.75
C HIS A 6 14.48 2.05 10.12
N PHE A 7 14.87 2.82 9.12
CA PHE A 7 15.45 4.14 9.29
C PHE A 7 14.47 5.18 8.82
N TYR A 8 14.41 6.31 9.51
CA TYR A 8 13.59 7.45 9.13
C TYR A 8 14.40 8.73 9.15
N GLN A 9 14.45 9.44 8.03
CA GLN A 9 15.21 10.67 7.89
C GLN A 9 14.34 11.76 7.25
N VAL A 10 14.33 12.92 7.89
CA VAL A 10 13.79 14.14 7.31
C VAL A 10 14.90 14.85 6.55
N PHE A 11 14.63 15.28 5.32
CA PHE A 11 15.57 16.05 4.52
C PHE A 11 14.98 17.42 4.15
N ASN A 12 15.85 18.40 3.93
CA ASN A 12 15.43 19.74 3.53
C ASN A 12 15.50 19.86 1.99
N PRO A 13 14.37 19.99 1.29
CA PRO A 13 14.35 20.07 -0.17
C PRO A 13 14.99 21.37 -0.68
N MET A 14 15.10 22.41 0.15
CA MET A 14 15.68 23.72 -0.20
C MET A 14 17.21 23.72 -0.24
N LEU A 15 17.85 22.60 0.08
CA LEU A 15 19.31 22.48 -0.03
C LEU A 15 19.78 22.32 -1.49
N ASN A 16 18.86 22.10 -2.44
CA ASN A 16 19.12 22.17 -3.88
C ASN A 16 19.09 23.64 -4.37
N GLU A 17 19.75 23.92 -5.50
CA GLU A 17 19.74 25.25 -6.13
C GLU A 17 18.31 25.79 -6.29
N GLN A 18 17.93 26.84 -5.55
CA GLN A 18 16.77 27.77 -5.65
C GLN A 18 15.38 27.27 -6.12
N SER A 19 15.20 26.00 -6.46
CA SER A 19 14.00 25.42 -7.03
C SER A 19 13.42 24.40 -6.05
N LEU A 20 12.10 24.46 -5.91
CA LEU A 20 11.33 23.55 -5.06
C LEU A 20 11.15 22.16 -5.68
N PHE A 21 11.43 22.04 -6.98
CA PHE A 21 11.19 20.85 -7.77
C PHE A 21 12.07 20.83 -9.03
N PRO A 22 12.67 19.69 -9.42
CA PRO A 22 12.69 18.42 -8.68
C PRO A 22 13.47 18.52 -7.35
N THR A 23 13.04 17.77 -6.33
CA THR A 23 13.79 17.68 -5.07
C THR A 23 14.97 16.71 -5.21
N GLN A 24 15.90 16.76 -4.26
CA GLN A 24 17.03 15.83 -4.19
C GLN A 24 16.60 14.34 -4.28
N ALA A 25 15.46 13.98 -3.70
CA ALA A 25 14.92 12.61 -3.79
C ALA A 25 14.45 12.25 -5.21
N HIS A 26 13.90 13.21 -5.97
CA HIS A 26 13.53 12.98 -7.38
C HIS A 26 14.78 12.75 -8.23
N GLU A 27 15.82 13.57 -8.05
CA GLU A 27 17.11 13.39 -8.73
C GLU A 27 17.71 12.02 -8.40
N PHE A 28 17.65 11.61 -7.13
CA PHE A 28 18.09 10.30 -6.66
C PHE A 28 17.36 9.16 -7.39
N TYR A 29 16.03 9.24 -7.46
CA TYR A 29 15.21 8.26 -8.16
C TYR A 29 15.59 8.14 -9.63
N PHE A 30 15.68 9.26 -10.36
CA PHE A 30 15.98 9.22 -11.80
C PHE A 30 17.39 8.70 -12.07
N GLU A 31 18.37 9.05 -11.23
CA GLU A 31 19.73 8.54 -11.36
C GLU A 31 19.80 7.03 -11.06
N LEU A 32 19.12 6.55 -10.02
CA LEU A 32 19.05 5.12 -9.72
C LEU A 32 18.35 4.36 -10.85
N LYS A 33 17.22 4.87 -11.33
CA LYS A 33 16.48 4.31 -12.47
C LYS A 33 17.36 4.24 -13.71
N ARG A 34 18.10 5.30 -14.04
CA ARG A 34 19.05 5.35 -15.16
C ARG A 34 20.12 4.27 -15.04
N ARG A 35 20.74 4.08 -13.87
CA ARG A 35 21.73 3.00 -13.63
C ARG A 35 21.16 1.63 -13.90
N TYR A 36 19.94 1.37 -13.44
CA TYR A 36 19.24 0.11 -13.71
C TYR A 36 18.97 -0.13 -15.20
N HIS A 37 18.78 0.92 -15.99
CA HIS A 37 18.60 0.80 -17.44
C HIS A 37 19.94 0.58 -18.17
N GLU A 38 20.99 1.27 -17.76
CA GLU A 38 22.29 1.25 -18.45
C GLU A 38 23.18 0.06 -18.07
N ASN A 39 23.19 -0.35 -16.80
CA ASN A 39 24.13 -1.32 -16.25
C ASN A 39 23.46 -2.68 -15.98
N GLN A 40 22.93 -3.34 -17.02
CA GLN A 40 22.28 -4.67 -16.95
C GLN A 40 23.21 -5.79 -16.38
N GLY A 41 23.52 -5.75 -15.07
CA GLY A 41 24.26 -6.80 -14.36
C GLY A 41 25.47 -6.38 -13.51
N GLN A 42 25.80 -5.09 -13.35
CA GLN A 42 26.87 -4.67 -12.43
C GLN A 42 26.38 -3.60 -11.44
N SER A 43 26.13 -4.03 -10.19
CA SER A 43 25.91 -3.22 -8.98
C SER A 43 25.09 -1.93 -9.17
N ASN A 44 23.79 -2.09 -9.42
CA ASN A 44 22.86 -0.97 -9.55
C ASN A 44 22.45 -0.45 -8.16
N PHE A 45 23.27 0.43 -7.60
CA PHE A 45 22.98 1.09 -6.35
C PHE A 45 23.41 2.56 -6.39
N LEU A 46 22.89 3.33 -5.44
CA LEU A 46 23.28 4.71 -5.18
C LEU A 46 23.30 4.95 -3.66
N HIS A 47 24.18 5.82 -3.18
CA HIS A 47 24.24 6.13 -1.75
C HIS A 47 23.46 7.39 -1.41
N TRP A 48 22.50 7.27 -0.50
CA TRP A 48 21.81 8.41 0.11
C TRP A 48 22.55 8.82 1.39
N GLY A 49 22.76 10.12 1.59
CA GLY A 49 23.55 10.67 2.70
C GLY A 49 22.75 11.61 3.60
N LYS A 50 23.07 11.63 4.90
CA LYS A 50 22.63 12.70 5.80
C LYS A 50 23.68 13.80 5.83
N VAL A 51 23.32 14.98 5.30
CA VAL A 51 24.17 16.17 5.45
C VAL A 51 24.12 16.66 6.89
N SER A 52 25.28 16.82 7.52
CA SER A 52 25.45 17.35 8.86
C SER A 52 25.41 18.87 8.85
N VAL A 53 24.49 19.44 9.63
CA VAL A 53 24.44 20.89 9.89
C VAL A 53 25.10 21.22 11.25
N THR A 54 25.34 20.19 12.07
CA THR A 54 25.92 20.28 13.42
C THR A 54 27.03 19.23 13.57
N GLU A 55 27.98 19.45 14.47
CA GLU A 55 29.06 18.50 14.81
C GLU A 55 28.60 17.25 15.61
N VAL A 56 27.29 16.96 15.63
CA VAL A 56 26.79 15.79 16.33
C VAL A 56 27.19 14.54 15.55
N GLU A 57 27.98 13.67 16.17
CA GLU A 57 28.34 12.38 15.59
C GLU A 57 27.13 11.43 15.60
N GLU A 58 26.82 10.89 14.43
CA GLU A 58 25.80 9.87 14.29
C GLU A 58 26.30 8.54 14.88
N LYS A 59 25.42 7.83 15.59
CA LYS A 59 25.74 6.50 16.15
C LYS A 59 25.67 5.43 15.06
N VAL A 60 26.53 5.50 14.05
CA VAL A 60 26.51 4.65 12.84
C VAL A 60 26.49 3.15 13.17
N GLU A 61 27.16 2.74 14.24
CA GLU A 61 27.17 1.33 14.68
C GLU A 61 25.77 0.81 15.08
N PHE A 62 24.88 1.67 15.59
CA PHE A 62 23.49 1.27 15.89
C PHE A 62 22.71 0.97 14.61
N PHE A 63 22.94 1.75 13.54
CA PHE A 63 22.31 1.52 12.24
C PHE A 63 22.82 0.21 11.61
N LYS A 64 24.12 -0.06 11.71
CA LYS A 64 24.70 -1.34 11.27
C LYS A 64 24.12 -2.52 12.04
N GLU A 65 24.00 -2.40 13.36
CA GLU A 65 23.41 -3.44 14.21
C GLU A 65 21.93 -3.72 13.86
N ALA A 66 21.15 -2.67 13.62
CA ALA A 66 19.75 -2.80 13.18
C ALA A 66 19.64 -3.53 11.83
N LEU A 67 20.50 -3.16 10.86
CA LEU A 67 20.53 -3.78 9.53
C LEU A 67 20.91 -5.27 9.60
N GLU A 68 21.97 -5.60 10.34
CA GLU A 68 22.40 -6.99 10.53
C GLU A 68 21.36 -7.81 11.30
N SER A 69 20.67 -7.20 12.27
CA SER A 69 19.56 -7.85 12.97
C SER A 69 18.42 -8.22 12.00
N ASN A 70 18.03 -7.34 11.09
CA ASN A 70 16.99 -7.66 10.11
C ASN A 70 17.43 -8.76 9.15
N LYS A 71 18.66 -8.65 8.64
CA LYS A 71 19.26 -9.63 7.72
C LYS A 71 19.34 -11.02 8.32
N ALA A 72 19.71 -11.14 9.59
CA ALA A 72 19.74 -12.42 10.32
C ALA A 72 18.35 -13.08 10.45
N HIS A 73 17.27 -12.29 10.36
CA HIS A 73 15.89 -12.76 10.41
C HIS A 73 15.22 -12.81 9.01
N GLY A 74 15.96 -12.57 7.93
CA GLY A 74 15.43 -12.56 6.57
C GLY A 74 14.46 -11.40 6.29
N LEU A 75 14.60 -10.28 7.00
CA LEU A 75 13.78 -9.08 6.85
C LEU A 75 14.53 -8.01 6.06
N ASP A 76 13.80 -7.23 5.26
CA ASP A 76 14.34 -6.07 4.57
C ASP A 76 14.46 -4.87 5.51
N THR A 77 15.49 -4.05 5.30
CA THR A 77 15.68 -2.77 6.00
C THR A 77 15.22 -1.64 5.09
N HIS A 78 14.33 -0.79 5.60
CA HIS A 78 13.80 0.34 4.86
C HIS A 78 14.44 1.64 5.35
N LEU A 79 14.63 2.60 4.46
CA LEU A 79 14.88 3.99 4.80
C LEU A 79 13.70 4.82 4.27
N TYR A 80 12.93 5.35 5.20
CA TYR A 80 11.84 6.28 4.93
C TYR A 80 12.40 7.70 4.87
N LEU A 81 12.19 8.40 3.76
CA LEU A 81 12.64 9.78 3.55
C LEU A 81 11.45 10.70 3.36
N THR A 82 11.48 11.88 4.00
CA THR A 82 10.42 12.87 3.82
C THR A 82 10.93 14.30 3.89
N ASP A 83 10.29 15.16 3.10
CA ASP A 83 10.33 16.63 3.22
C ASP A 83 9.01 17.19 3.81
N TYR A 84 8.21 16.31 4.44
CA TYR A 84 6.84 16.49 4.91
C TYR A 84 5.76 16.68 3.84
N HIS A 85 6.14 16.86 2.57
CA HIS A 85 5.21 16.84 1.45
C HIS A 85 5.20 15.47 0.76
N HIS A 86 6.38 14.90 0.55
CA HIS A 86 6.63 13.61 -0.06
C HIS A 86 7.04 12.58 0.98
N PHE A 87 6.68 11.32 0.75
CA PHE A 87 7.11 10.19 1.56
C PHE A 87 7.69 9.09 0.68
N TRP A 88 9.01 8.91 0.75
CA TRP A 88 9.76 7.96 -0.05
C TRP A 88 10.15 6.74 0.78
N VAL A 89 10.31 5.60 0.12
CA VAL A 89 10.84 4.38 0.73
C VAL A 89 12.03 3.87 -0.07
N ALA A 90 13.10 3.51 0.63
CA ALA A 90 14.32 2.97 0.05
C ALA A 90 14.67 1.61 0.66
N LYS A 91 15.19 0.69 -0.16
CA LYS A 91 15.79 -0.57 0.32
C LYS A 91 17.26 -0.35 0.63
N VAL A 92 17.63 -0.50 1.91
CA VAL A 92 19.01 -0.30 2.37
C VAL A 92 19.72 -1.64 2.53
N THR A 93 20.91 -1.76 1.93
CA THR A 93 21.75 -2.96 2.05
C THR A 93 23.06 -2.75 2.78
N GLU A 94 23.46 -1.51 3.00
CA GLU A 94 24.70 -1.18 3.69
C GLU A 94 24.66 0.22 4.33
N VAL A 95 25.40 0.41 5.41
CA VAL A 95 25.56 1.70 6.11
C VAL A 95 27.04 2.00 6.31
N LYS A 96 27.49 3.20 5.93
CA LYS A 96 28.90 3.65 6.02
C LYS A 96 29.03 5.07 6.56
N THR A 97 30.22 5.38 7.08
CA THR A 97 30.62 6.75 7.46
C THR A 97 31.22 7.52 6.28
N GLU A 98 31.93 6.83 5.39
CA GLU A 98 32.68 7.44 4.30
C GLU A 98 32.41 6.73 2.97
N LEU A 99 32.47 7.50 1.87
CA LEU A 99 32.45 6.97 0.51
C LEU A 99 33.84 7.09 -0.11
N ILE A 100 34.29 6.01 -0.74
CA ILE A 100 35.56 5.96 -1.47
C ILE A 100 35.39 6.53 -2.89
N ASP A 101 34.19 6.42 -3.45
CA ASP A 101 33.88 6.73 -4.85
C ASP A 101 32.67 7.66 -4.96
N ASN A 102 32.93 8.91 -5.33
CA ASN A 102 31.92 9.95 -5.50
C ASN A 102 30.97 9.67 -6.68
N SER A 103 31.33 8.78 -7.61
CA SER A 103 30.41 8.35 -8.68
C SER A 103 29.26 7.49 -8.15
N GLN A 104 29.28 7.07 -6.88
CA GLN A 104 28.25 6.26 -6.26
C GLN A 104 27.22 7.07 -5.48
N THR A 105 27.17 8.38 -5.69
CA THR A 105 26.21 9.30 -5.06
C THR A 105 25.80 10.42 -6.03
N LEU A 106 24.89 11.30 -5.61
CA LEU A 106 24.52 12.48 -6.38
C LEU A 106 25.62 13.56 -6.30
N PRO A 107 25.85 14.33 -7.38
CA PRO A 107 26.74 15.51 -7.35
C PRO A 107 26.39 16.51 -6.25
N PHE A 108 25.12 16.55 -5.82
CA PHE A 108 24.64 17.35 -4.69
C PHE A 108 25.54 17.25 -3.43
N TYR A 109 26.12 16.09 -3.14
CA TYR A 109 26.88 15.87 -1.92
C TYR A 109 28.33 16.35 -2.02
N GLU A 110 28.77 16.83 -3.18
CA GLU A 110 30.12 17.35 -3.37
C GLU A 110 30.39 18.51 -2.40
N ASN A 111 31.51 18.43 -1.67
CA ASN A 111 31.90 19.40 -0.64
C ASN A 111 30.94 19.55 0.55
N LYS A 112 29.96 18.64 0.72
CA LYS A 112 29.09 18.61 1.90
C LYS A 112 29.63 17.64 2.95
N ASN A 113 29.51 18.03 4.22
CA ASN A 113 29.80 17.14 5.33
C ASN A 113 28.65 16.14 5.49
N VAL A 114 28.89 14.86 5.19
CA VAL A 114 27.88 13.80 5.30
C VAL A 114 28.25 12.90 6.46
N SER A 115 27.36 12.78 7.46
CA SER A 115 27.62 11.98 8.68
C SER A 115 27.40 10.48 8.51
N ILE A 116 26.49 10.10 7.62
CA ILE A 116 26.10 8.70 7.41
C ILE A 116 25.62 8.52 5.98
N TRP A 117 26.02 7.41 5.39
CA TRP A 117 25.67 6.96 4.05
C TRP A 117 24.88 5.66 4.11
N PHE A 118 23.78 5.62 3.39
CA PHE A 118 22.93 4.45 3.19
C PHE A 118 23.07 4.00 1.75
N LYS A 119 23.52 2.76 1.53
CA LYS A 119 23.54 2.15 0.20
C LYS A 119 22.13 1.70 -0.15
N VAL A 120 21.57 2.28 -1.20
CA VAL A 120 20.20 2.06 -1.67
C VAL A 120 20.21 1.26 -2.97
N GLU A 121 19.45 0.17 -3.00
CA GLU A 121 19.27 -0.67 -4.19
C GLU A 121 17.88 -0.53 -4.81
N ASP A 122 16.88 -0.10 -4.06
CA ASP A 122 15.55 0.13 -4.61
C ASP A 122 14.94 1.38 -3.97
N PHE A 123 14.15 2.13 -4.73
CA PHE A 123 13.67 3.44 -4.30
C PHE A 123 12.35 3.78 -4.98
N ASP A 124 11.39 4.27 -4.20
CA ASP A 124 10.07 4.61 -4.70
C ASP A 124 9.38 5.71 -3.88
N LEU A 125 8.40 6.37 -4.50
CA LEU A 125 7.57 7.41 -3.87
C LEU A 125 6.22 6.82 -3.45
N LEU A 126 5.92 6.84 -2.15
CA LEU A 126 4.64 6.37 -1.62
C LEU A 126 3.58 7.47 -1.57
N SER A 127 3.99 8.72 -1.35
CA SER A 127 3.06 9.85 -1.33
C SER A 127 3.70 11.14 -1.83
N ALA A 128 2.91 11.96 -2.52
CA ALA A 128 3.24 13.32 -2.94
C ALA A 128 2.27 14.37 -2.37
N GLU A 129 1.62 14.07 -1.23
CA GLU A 129 0.64 14.96 -0.61
C GLU A 129 0.83 15.05 0.90
N PHE A 130 0.71 16.27 1.46
CA PHE A 130 0.92 16.50 2.91
C PHE A 130 0.12 15.56 3.80
N SER A 131 -1.16 15.39 3.47
CA SER A 131 -2.08 14.62 4.30
C SER A 131 -1.82 13.11 4.26
N GLU A 132 -1.35 12.59 3.14
CA GLU A 132 -1.03 11.17 2.96
C GLU A 132 0.38 10.88 3.49
N THR A 133 1.34 11.77 3.26
CA THR A 133 2.65 11.77 3.94
C THR A 133 2.50 11.78 5.46
N THR A 134 1.59 12.60 6.01
CA THR A 134 1.31 12.61 7.46
C THR A 134 0.76 11.28 7.95
N HIS A 135 -0.07 10.60 7.16
CA HIS A 135 -0.59 9.28 7.50
C HIS A 135 0.53 8.24 7.58
N TYR A 136 1.40 8.17 6.56
CA TYR A 136 2.54 7.25 6.57
C TYR A 136 3.51 7.51 7.72
N ILE A 137 3.79 8.78 8.04
CA ILE A 137 4.60 9.14 9.21
C ILE A 137 3.91 8.63 10.49
N GLY A 138 2.58 8.74 10.58
CA GLY A 138 1.77 8.25 11.70
C GLY A 138 1.84 6.74 11.94
N CYS A 139 2.17 5.96 10.91
CA CYS A 139 2.37 4.50 11.02
C CYS A 139 3.74 4.13 11.61
N LEU A 140 4.68 5.08 11.71
CA LEU A 140 6.00 4.86 12.26
C LEU A 140 6.03 5.13 13.77
N TYR A 141 6.82 4.35 14.51
CA TYR A 141 6.97 4.53 15.96
C TYR A 141 8.39 4.27 16.47
N LEU A 142 8.71 4.84 17.63
CA LEU A 142 9.94 4.57 18.37
C LEU A 142 9.62 3.77 19.62
N ASN A 143 10.01 2.51 19.62
CA ASN A 143 10.02 1.67 20.82
C ASN A 143 11.07 0.57 20.65
N ASN A 144 12.34 0.96 20.68
CA ASN A 144 13.46 0.06 20.41
C ASN A 144 14.65 0.35 21.31
N LYS A 145 15.61 -0.57 21.33
CA LYS A 145 16.81 -0.51 22.18
C LYS A 145 17.83 0.57 21.78
N PHE A 146 17.68 1.21 20.62
CA PHE A 146 18.65 2.15 20.07
C PHE A 146 18.36 3.60 20.45
N ASN A 147 17.16 3.88 20.98
CA ASN A 147 16.72 5.20 21.39
C ASN A 147 16.05 5.14 22.76
N ASP A 148 16.39 6.09 23.63
CA ASP A 148 15.79 6.17 24.98
C ASP A 148 14.33 6.68 24.93
N LEU A 149 13.95 7.36 23.84
CA LEU A 149 12.60 7.87 23.65
C LEU A 149 11.64 6.75 23.22
N GLN A 150 10.46 6.74 23.84
CA GLN A 150 9.33 5.92 23.42
C GLN A 150 8.24 6.82 22.85
N ILE A 151 8.02 6.72 21.54
CA ILE A 151 7.02 7.51 20.82
C ILE A 151 6.09 6.53 20.10
N PRO A 152 4.80 6.46 20.49
CA PRO A 152 3.87 5.47 19.97
C PRO A 152 3.51 5.69 18.49
N ASN A 153 3.47 6.94 18.03
CA ASN A 153 3.26 7.33 16.64
C ASN A 153 4.05 8.61 16.34
N LEU A 154 4.81 8.63 15.26
CA LEU A 154 5.49 9.82 14.78
C LEU A 154 4.50 10.80 14.12
N ASN A 155 4.83 12.09 14.12
CA ASN A 155 4.12 13.09 13.33
C ASN A 155 5.04 14.28 13.01
N PRO A 156 4.72 15.11 12.00
CA PRO A 156 5.54 16.24 11.59
C PRO A 156 5.78 17.32 12.65
N TYR A 157 5.00 17.33 13.73
CA TYR A 157 5.03 18.37 14.77
C TYR A 157 5.87 17.97 16.00
N ILE A 158 6.45 16.77 16.02
CA ILE A 158 7.33 16.35 17.12
C ILE A 158 8.69 17.04 16.97
N GLY A 159 8.93 18.04 17.82
CA GLY A 159 10.22 18.73 17.91
C GLY A 159 11.28 17.97 18.71
N GLY A 160 12.54 18.36 18.54
CA GLY A 160 13.65 17.86 19.36
C GLY A 160 14.19 16.48 18.98
N LEU A 161 13.72 15.89 17.88
CA LEU A 161 14.25 14.63 17.36
C LEU A 161 15.52 14.86 16.54
N HIS A 162 16.50 14.00 16.73
CA HIS A 162 17.72 13.97 15.93
C HIS A 162 17.59 12.89 14.85
N PHE A 163 17.57 13.29 13.58
CA PHE A 163 17.46 12.38 12.44
C PHE A 163 18.83 12.06 11.85
N PRO A 164 19.06 10.83 11.35
CA PRO A 164 18.09 9.74 11.17
C PRO A 164 17.70 9.03 12.47
N LEU A 165 16.47 8.49 12.50
CA LEU A 165 15.95 7.67 13.61
C LEU A 165 15.93 6.20 13.21
N ILE A 166 16.19 5.31 14.17
CA ILE A 166 15.84 3.89 14.05
C ILE A 166 14.43 3.73 14.58
N ILE A 167 13.52 3.25 13.73
CA ILE A 167 12.08 3.19 13.97
C ILE A 167 11.54 1.79 13.67
N GLN A 168 10.27 1.58 13.96
CA GLN A 168 9.51 0.40 13.54
C GLN A 168 8.22 0.85 12.86
N ASP A 169 7.66 -0.01 12.03
CA ASP A 169 6.42 0.24 11.27
C ASP A 169 5.28 -0.63 11.82
N HIS A 170 4.12 -0.03 12.07
CA HIS A 170 2.92 -0.76 12.49
C HIS A 170 2.38 -1.67 11.39
N ASN A 171 2.51 -1.26 10.12
CA ASN A 171 1.92 -1.95 8.98
C ASN A 171 2.80 -3.12 8.47
N GLN A 172 4.11 -3.08 8.74
CA GLN A 172 5.10 -4.08 8.30
C GLN A 172 5.04 -4.38 6.79
N GLU A 173 4.92 -3.32 5.97
CA GLU A 173 4.64 -3.49 4.55
C GLU A 173 5.80 -4.12 3.78
N PRO A 174 5.55 -5.14 2.94
CA PRO A 174 6.60 -5.86 2.22
C PRO A 174 6.98 -5.21 0.89
N TYR A 175 7.34 -3.91 0.90
CA TYR A 175 7.51 -3.10 -0.32
C TYR A 175 8.42 -3.74 -1.39
N PHE A 176 9.47 -4.47 -0.97
CA PHE A 176 10.52 -4.97 -1.85
C PHE A 176 10.49 -6.48 -2.11
N LYS A 177 9.36 -7.16 -1.83
CA LYS A 177 9.23 -8.61 -2.09
C LYS A 177 9.01 -8.97 -3.57
N SER A 178 8.51 -8.05 -4.38
CA SER A 178 8.01 -8.36 -5.73
C SER A 178 8.80 -7.67 -6.84
N GLY A 179 10.11 -7.88 -6.92
CA GLY A 179 10.95 -7.21 -7.94
C GLY A 179 11.18 -5.72 -7.64
N LEU A 180 11.92 -5.05 -8.53
CA LEU A 180 12.44 -3.70 -8.30
C LEU A 180 11.37 -2.63 -8.56
N ARG A 181 11.06 -1.83 -7.54
CA ARG A 181 10.08 -0.74 -7.63
C ARG A 181 10.59 0.41 -8.50
N VAL A 182 11.87 0.75 -8.43
CA VAL A 182 12.50 1.81 -9.22
C VAL A 182 12.40 1.59 -10.74
N GLN A 183 12.24 0.34 -11.18
CA GLN A 183 12.04 0.00 -12.60
C GLN A 183 10.57 0.12 -13.03
N ARG A 184 9.63 0.17 -12.09
CA ARG A 184 8.21 0.34 -12.39
C ARG A 184 7.92 1.80 -12.75
N GLU A 185 6.80 2.01 -13.43
CA GLU A 185 6.27 3.35 -13.62
C GLU A 185 5.59 3.80 -12.32
N ASN A 186 6.04 4.91 -11.75
CA ASN A 186 5.36 5.58 -10.65
C ASN A 186 4.89 6.96 -11.10
N MET A 187 3.57 7.09 -11.24
CA MET A 187 2.96 8.32 -11.73
C MET A 187 3.12 9.51 -10.78
N LEU A 188 3.33 9.28 -9.49
CA LEU A 188 3.61 10.36 -8.53
C LEU A 188 4.93 11.08 -8.87
N ILE A 189 5.86 10.36 -9.49
CA ILE A 189 7.17 10.87 -9.87
C ILE A 189 7.15 11.37 -11.32
N GLU A 190 6.57 10.60 -12.24
CA GLU A 190 6.68 10.83 -13.67
C GLU A 190 5.67 11.83 -14.23
N ASN A 191 4.47 11.96 -13.62
CA ASN A 191 3.40 12.83 -14.12
C ASN A 191 2.61 13.53 -12.98
N PRO A 192 3.27 14.33 -12.11
CA PRO A 192 2.64 14.92 -10.93
C PRO A 192 1.45 15.84 -11.25
N SER A 193 1.50 16.57 -12.37
CA SER A 193 0.43 17.50 -12.77
C SER A 193 -0.84 16.79 -13.27
N VAL A 194 -0.71 15.61 -13.88
CA VAL A 194 -1.84 14.78 -14.32
C VAL A 194 -2.46 14.09 -13.11
N GLN A 195 -1.62 13.61 -12.18
CA GLN A 195 -2.05 13.03 -10.91
C GLN A 195 -2.85 14.02 -10.05
N ALA A 196 -2.36 15.25 -9.87
CA ALA A 196 -3.08 16.27 -9.11
C ALA A 196 -4.48 16.55 -9.69
N LYS A 197 -4.58 16.73 -11.02
CA LYS A 197 -5.86 16.95 -11.71
C LYS A 197 -6.78 15.74 -11.65
N LEU A 198 -6.23 14.53 -11.78
CA LEU A 198 -7.01 13.31 -11.75
C LEU A 198 -7.47 12.98 -10.33
N ARG A 199 -6.63 13.15 -9.31
CA ARG A 199 -6.99 13.00 -7.91
C ARG A 199 -8.07 14.01 -7.55
N GLU A 200 -7.94 15.25 -7.99
CA GLU A 200 -9.01 16.25 -7.87
C GLU A 200 -10.28 15.78 -8.58
N GLN A 201 -10.22 15.26 -9.81
CA GLN A 201 -11.39 14.74 -10.53
C GLN A 201 -12.04 13.52 -9.84
N VAL A 202 -11.25 12.55 -9.38
CA VAL A 202 -11.75 11.34 -8.70
C VAL A 202 -12.33 11.70 -7.34
N THR A 203 -11.67 12.59 -6.59
CA THR A 203 -12.11 13.00 -5.25
C THR A 203 -13.22 14.04 -5.24
N SER A 204 -13.36 14.83 -6.31
CA SER A 204 -14.46 15.80 -6.46
C SER A 204 -15.73 15.19 -7.05
N PHE A 205 -15.64 14.10 -7.83
CA PHE A 205 -16.81 13.54 -8.52
C PHE A 205 -17.30 12.19 -8.01
N VAL A 206 -16.51 11.39 -7.28
CA VAL A 206 -16.91 10.00 -7.01
C VAL A 206 -16.60 9.48 -5.60
N LEU A 207 -15.39 9.71 -5.08
CA LEU A 207 -15.01 9.23 -3.74
C LEU A 207 -14.53 10.37 -2.84
N PRO A 208 -15.17 10.63 -1.68
CA PRO A 208 -14.68 11.66 -0.76
C PRO A 208 -13.21 11.40 -0.37
N PRO A 209 -12.36 12.45 -0.24
CA PRO A 209 -10.93 12.28 0.05
C PRO A 209 -10.62 11.41 1.28
N HIS A 210 -11.46 11.45 2.32
CA HIS A 210 -11.28 10.66 3.53
C HIS A 210 -11.64 9.17 3.35
N ILE A 211 -12.43 8.82 2.33
CA ILE A 211 -12.74 7.44 1.95
C ILE A 211 -11.64 6.89 1.07
N PHE A 212 -11.23 7.67 0.07
CA PHE A 212 -10.15 7.28 -0.84
C PHE A 212 -8.85 6.94 -0.09
N LYS A 213 -8.54 7.69 0.97
CA LYS A 213 -7.37 7.47 1.83
C LYS A 213 -7.41 6.21 2.71
N GLN A 214 -8.58 5.58 2.86
CA GLN A 214 -8.67 4.32 3.62
C GLN A 214 -8.24 3.10 2.79
N LEU A 215 -8.12 3.26 1.46
CA LEU A 215 -7.61 2.23 0.56
C LEU A 215 -6.07 2.17 0.62
N SER A 216 -5.52 1.00 0.32
CA SER A 216 -4.09 0.77 0.10
C SER A 216 -3.56 1.61 -1.05
N PHE A 217 -2.24 1.80 -1.08
CA PHE A 217 -1.59 2.46 -2.20
C PHE A 217 -1.90 1.78 -3.53
N GLU A 218 -1.86 0.44 -3.57
CA GLU A 218 -2.14 -0.35 -4.76
C GLU A 218 -3.56 -0.13 -5.28
N ALA A 219 -4.57 -0.11 -4.41
CA ALA A 219 -5.95 0.18 -4.83
C ALA A 219 -6.13 1.63 -5.27
N GLN A 220 -5.52 2.59 -4.57
CA GLN A 220 -5.56 3.99 -4.97
C GLN A 220 -4.94 4.17 -6.36
N GLN A 221 -3.77 3.59 -6.63
CA GLN A 221 -3.16 3.60 -7.96
C GLN A 221 -3.99 2.84 -8.97
N GLY A 222 -4.59 1.70 -8.60
CA GLY A 222 -5.51 0.93 -9.43
C GLY A 222 -6.68 1.78 -9.93
N ILE A 223 -7.31 2.58 -9.07
CA ILE A 223 -8.36 3.53 -9.44
C ILE A 223 -7.80 4.60 -10.38
N LEU A 224 -6.70 5.24 -10.01
CA LEU A 224 -6.14 6.36 -10.78
C LEU A 224 -5.71 5.92 -12.19
N VAL A 225 -4.98 4.81 -12.33
CA VAL A 225 -4.61 4.24 -13.63
C VAL A 225 -5.86 3.91 -14.44
N SER A 226 -6.88 3.32 -13.81
CA SER A 226 -8.11 2.94 -14.48
C SER A 226 -8.86 4.14 -15.03
N GLU A 227 -9.00 5.20 -14.25
CA GLU A 227 -9.68 6.44 -14.64
C GLU A 227 -8.98 7.14 -15.80
N GLN A 228 -7.64 7.14 -15.85
CA GLN A 228 -6.90 7.70 -16.98
C GLN A 228 -7.14 6.94 -18.29
N LEU A 229 -7.26 5.62 -18.19
CA LEU A 229 -7.42 4.73 -19.32
C LEU A 229 -8.85 4.65 -19.84
N LEU A 230 -9.84 5.26 -19.17
CA LEU A 230 -11.25 5.18 -19.55
C LEU A 230 -11.53 5.63 -20.98
N ASN A 231 -10.80 6.63 -21.48
CA ASN A 231 -10.97 7.11 -22.86
C ASN A 231 -10.55 6.05 -23.91
N GLN A 232 -9.73 5.08 -23.53
CA GLN A 232 -9.20 4.01 -24.37
C GLN A 232 -9.97 2.69 -24.24
N VAL A 233 -10.86 2.56 -23.24
CA VAL A 233 -11.68 1.37 -23.01
C VAL A 233 -12.54 1.00 -24.23
N LYS A 234 -12.98 1.99 -25.01
CA LYS A 234 -13.77 1.74 -26.24
C LYS A 234 -12.94 1.14 -27.37
N SER A 235 -11.66 1.50 -27.46
CA SER A 235 -10.79 1.16 -28.59
C SER A 235 -9.87 -0.02 -28.33
N SER A 236 -9.43 -0.26 -27.09
CA SER A 236 -8.44 -1.30 -26.78
C SER A 236 -9.01 -2.43 -25.88
N PRO A 237 -8.99 -3.70 -26.32
CA PRO A 237 -9.34 -4.86 -25.49
C PRO A 237 -8.40 -5.05 -24.30
N GLU A 238 -7.09 -4.85 -24.49
CA GLU A 238 -6.08 -4.99 -23.43
C GLU A 238 -6.32 -3.95 -22.32
N VAL A 239 -6.66 -2.72 -22.70
CA VAL A 239 -7.03 -1.67 -21.75
C VAL A 239 -8.31 -2.05 -21.01
N ARG A 240 -9.31 -2.62 -21.70
CA ARG A 240 -10.55 -3.08 -21.04
C ARG A 240 -10.26 -4.10 -19.94
N GLU A 241 -9.44 -5.10 -20.25
CA GLU A 241 -9.06 -6.13 -19.30
C GLU A 241 -8.32 -5.56 -18.09
N LYS A 242 -7.31 -4.71 -18.34
CA LYS A 242 -6.55 -4.04 -17.27
C LYS A 242 -7.45 -3.22 -16.35
N VAL A 243 -8.32 -2.38 -16.93
CA VAL A 243 -9.24 -1.52 -16.16
C VAL A 243 -10.26 -2.36 -15.39
N PHE A 244 -10.78 -3.43 -16.00
CA PHE A 244 -11.70 -4.35 -15.34
C PHE A 244 -11.07 -4.97 -14.08
N PHE A 245 -9.89 -5.58 -14.20
CA PHE A 245 -9.23 -6.24 -13.08
C PHE A 245 -8.72 -5.29 -12.00
N ASN A 246 -8.38 -4.05 -12.36
CA ASN A 246 -8.09 -3.01 -11.37
C ASN A 246 -9.32 -2.73 -10.49
N TYR A 247 -10.52 -2.54 -11.06
CA TYR A 247 -11.73 -2.33 -10.26
C TYR A 247 -12.14 -3.56 -9.46
N ILE A 248 -11.92 -4.78 -9.99
CA ILE A 248 -12.10 -6.01 -9.21
C ILE A 248 -11.18 -6.00 -7.99
N SER A 249 -9.91 -5.67 -8.16
CA SER A 249 -8.93 -5.63 -7.06
C SER A 249 -9.31 -4.60 -6.00
N VAL A 250 -9.75 -3.40 -6.41
CA VAL A 250 -10.24 -2.34 -5.50
C VAL A 250 -11.46 -2.80 -4.72
N MET A 251 -12.39 -3.50 -5.40
CA MET A 251 -13.56 -4.07 -4.75
C MET A 251 -13.15 -5.13 -3.73
N GLU A 252 -12.34 -6.13 -4.12
CA GLU A 252 -11.82 -7.16 -3.21
C GLU A 252 -11.19 -6.56 -1.97
N GLU A 253 -10.36 -5.53 -2.14
CA GLU A 253 -9.72 -4.86 -1.02
C GLU A 253 -10.73 -4.18 -0.09
N SER A 254 -11.70 -3.46 -0.65
CA SER A 254 -12.78 -2.83 0.14
C SER A 254 -13.57 -3.86 0.94
N LEU A 255 -13.83 -5.04 0.37
CA LEU A 255 -14.45 -6.15 1.08
C LEU A 255 -13.55 -6.69 2.19
N ASN A 256 -12.24 -6.78 1.96
CA ASN A 256 -11.28 -7.28 2.95
C ASN A 256 -11.11 -6.33 4.14
N LEU A 257 -11.07 -5.02 3.89
CA LEU A 257 -10.96 -4.02 4.95
C LEU A 257 -12.13 -4.10 5.94
N VAL A 258 -13.32 -4.43 5.44
CA VAL A 258 -14.53 -4.48 6.27
C VAL A 258 -14.88 -5.92 6.67
N ILE A 259 -15.28 -6.74 5.72
CA ILE A 259 -15.79 -8.10 5.98
C ILE A 259 -14.65 -9.07 6.22
N GLY A 260 -13.58 -8.99 5.43
CA GLY A 260 -12.39 -9.81 5.67
C GLY A 260 -11.88 -9.60 7.10
N SER A 261 -11.87 -8.36 7.59
CA SER A 261 -11.58 -8.05 8.99
C SER A 261 -12.56 -8.73 9.94
N ILE A 262 -13.87 -8.53 9.79
CA ILE A 262 -14.91 -9.17 10.63
C ILE A 262 -14.73 -10.70 10.68
N LEU A 263 -14.47 -11.34 9.53
CA LEU A 263 -14.26 -12.78 9.44
C LEU A 263 -12.99 -13.22 10.18
N ARG A 264 -11.88 -12.48 10.02
CA ARG A 264 -10.61 -12.75 10.71
C ARG A 264 -10.73 -12.57 12.21
N GLU A 265 -11.47 -11.56 12.66
CA GLU A 265 -11.70 -11.24 14.07
C GLU A 265 -12.59 -12.28 14.76
N THR A 266 -13.76 -12.52 14.16
CA THR A 266 -14.84 -13.26 14.80
C THR A 266 -14.67 -14.76 14.61
N TYR A 267 -14.11 -15.18 13.47
CA TYR A 267 -14.07 -16.57 13.04
C TYR A 267 -12.65 -17.11 12.80
N ALA A 268 -11.62 -16.42 13.32
CA ALA A 268 -10.20 -16.75 13.19
C ALA A 268 -9.86 -18.25 13.35
N LYS A 269 -10.57 -18.94 14.24
CA LYS A 269 -10.31 -20.33 14.64
C LYS A 269 -11.33 -21.35 14.12
N SER A 270 -12.41 -20.89 13.51
CA SER A 270 -13.58 -21.70 13.15
C SER A 270 -13.92 -21.61 11.67
N LEU A 271 -13.21 -20.79 10.91
CA LEU A 271 -13.35 -20.67 9.47
C LEU A 271 -11.99 -20.83 8.81
N TRP A 272 -11.95 -21.62 7.75
CA TRP A 272 -10.76 -21.87 6.96
C TRP A 272 -10.98 -21.37 5.53
N VAL A 273 -9.93 -20.86 4.92
CA VAL A 273 -9.92 -20.35 3.55
C VAL A 273 -8.86 -21.10 2.74
N SER A 274 -9.13 -21.37 1.47
CA SER A 274 -8.15 -21.99 0.57
C SER A 274 -6.87 -21.14 0.48
N GLU A 275 -5.74 -21.74 0.15
CA GLU A 275 -4.47 -21.01 -0.06
C GLU A 275 -4.58 -19.88 -1.10
N LYS A 276 -5.53 -19.99 -2.03
CA LYS A 276 -5.80 -18.99 -3.07
C LYS A 276 -6.76 -17.88 -2.63
N GLY A 277 -7.44 -18.04 -1.48
CA GLY A 277 -8.44 -17.08 -1.01
C GLY A 277 -9.81 -17.20 -1.71
N ASP A 278 -10.03 -18.23 -2.52
CA ASP A 278 -11.19 -18.37 -3.42
C ASP A 278 -12.32 -19.26 -2.88
N LYS A 279 -12.09 -20.00 -1.79
CA LYS A 279 -13.08 -20.91 -1.18
C LYS A 279 -12.95 -20.93 0.33
N PHE A 280 -14.06 -21.24 0.99
CA PHE A 280 -14.14 -21.38 2.45
C PHE A 280 -14.51 -22.80 2.87
N SER A 281 -14.14 -23.16 4.08
CA SER A 281 -14.48 -24.43 4.72
C SER A 281 -14.68 -24.22 6.22
N GLU A 282 -15.63 -24.95 6.81
CA GLU A 282 -15.85 -25.01 8.26
C GLU A 282 -14.97 -26.08 8.92
N GLU A 283 -14.30 -26.91 8.11
CA GLU A 283 -13.41 -27.96 8.58
C GLU A 283 -11.97 -27.73 8.10
N PRO A 284 -10.96 -28.16 8.90
CA PRO A 284 -9.57 -28.11 8.49
C PRO A 284 -9.31 -29.12 7.36
N LEU A 285 -9.39 -28.64 6.12
CA LEU A 285 -9.07 -29.42 4.92
C LEU A 285 -7.61 -29.19 4.47
N MET A 286 -7.06 -30.14 3.71
CA MET A 286 -5.75 -29.99 3.09
C MET A 286 -5.77 -28.84 2.08
N GLY A 287 -4.77 -27.94 2.13
CA GLY A 287 -4.72 -26.73 1.28
C GLY A 287 -5.61 -25.57 1.76
N TYR A 288 -6.08 -25.63 3.01
CA TYR A 288 -6.84 -24.57 3.65
C TYR A 288 -6.11 -24.05 4.90
N ILE A 289 -6.16 -22.74 5.10
CA ILE A 289 -5.52 -22.02 6.19
C ILE A 289 -6.62 -21.41 7.07
N PRO A 290 -6.52 -21.48 8.41
CA PRO A 290 -7.44 -20.75 9.28
C PRO A 290 -7.47 -19.27 8.89
N VAL A 291 -8.67 -18.68 8.77
CA VAL A 291 -8.83 -17.30 8.26
C VAL A 291 -8.03 -16.29 9.08
N GLY A 292 -7.90 -16.49 10.39
CA GLY A 292 -7.10 -15.64 11.28
C GLY A 292 -5.59 -15.72 11.08
N LYS A 293 -5.11 -16.64 10.25
CA LYS A 293 -3.70 -16.80 9.83
C LYS A 293 -3.51 -16.60 8.33
N PHE A 294 -4.55 -16.18 7.62
CA PHE A 294 -4.49 -15.95 6.18
C PHE A 294 -4.13 -14.49 5.91
N ASP A 295 -2.86 -14.28 5.55
CA ASP A 295 -2.29 -12.93 5.36
C ASP A 295 -2.67 -12.31 4.02
N ASN A 296 -3.07 -13.12 3.03
CA ASN A 296 -3.47 -12.66 1.70
C ASN A 296 -4.91 -12.10 1.69
N PRO A 297 -5.27 -11.22 0.74
CA PRO A 297 -6.64 -10.79 0.56
C PRO A 297 -7.53 -11.96 0.10
N ILE A 298 -8.69 -12.10 0.74
CA ILE A 298 -9.75 -13.03 0.32
C ILE A 298 -10.29 -12.56 -1.02
N LYS A 299 -10.41 -13.48 -1.98
CA LYS A 299 -10.85 -13.20 -3.34
C LYS A 299 -12.35 -13.06 -3.43
N LEU A 300 -12.84 -12.38 -4.47
CA LEU A 300 -14.27 -12.18 -4.70
C LEU A 300 -15.02 -13.51 -4.77
N GLU A 301 -14.41 -14.50 -5.41
CA GLU A 301 -14.87 -15.89 -5.49
C GLU A 301 -15.05 -16.50 -4.09
N GLY A 302 -14.14 -16.21 -3.16
CA GLY A 302 -14.22 -16.66 -1.77
C GLY A 302 -15.44 -16.10 -1.07
N TYR A 303 -15.67 -14.79 -1.13
CA TYR A 303 -16.87 -14.17 -0.55
C TYR A 303 -18.15 -14.77 -1.15
N PHE A 304 -18.15 -15.06 -2.44
CA PHE A 304 -19.31 -15.66 -3.09
C PHE A 304 -19.53 -17.13 -2.71
N HIS A 305 -18.44 -17.91 -2.65
CA HIS A 305 -18.45 -19.29 -2.19
C HIS A 305 -19.04 -19.39 -0.78
N LEU A 306 -18.61 -18.50 0.12
CA LEU A 306 -19.19 -18.35 1.45
C LEU A 306 -20.72 -18.23 1.33
N LEU A 307 -21.22 -17.25 0.58
CA LEU A 307 -22.67 -17.02 0.45
C LEU A 307 -23.46 -18.16 -0.21
N GLN A 308 -22.86 -18.90 -1.15
CA GLN A 308 -23.52 -20.00 -1.85
C GLN A 308 -23.66 -21.25 -0.98
N THR A 309 -22.67 -21.51 -0.13
CA THR A 309 -22.59 -22.76 0.65
C THR A 309 -23.36 -22.70 1.97
N HIS A 310 -23.74 -21.52 2.45
CA HIS A 310 -24.41 -21.38 3.75
C HIS A 310 -25.94 -21.31 3.64
N LYS A 311 -26.60 -22.47 3.77
CA LYS A 311 -27.99 -22.54 4.28
C LYS A 311 -28.07 -22.80 5.79
N ALA A 312 -26.98 -23.27 6.38
CA ALA A 312 -26.76 -23.33 7.81
C ALA A 312 -25.25 -23.42 7.97
N PHE A 313 -24.63 -22.39 8.53
CA PHE A 313 -23.29 -22.51 9.03
C PHE A 313 -23.31 -23.48 10.23
N GLY A 314 -22.54 -24.57 10.19
CA GLY A 314 -22.38 -25.44 11.34
C GLY A 314 -21.81 -24.66 12.53
N ASN A 315 -22.55 -24.61 13.65
CA ASN A 315 -22.21 -23.92 14.90
C ASN A 315 -21.86 -22.41 14.82
N LEU A 316 -21.84 -21.81 13.63
CA LEU A 316 -21.53 -20.41 13.37
C LEU A 316 -22.78 -19.72 12.84
N THR A 317 -23.82 -19.55 13.65
CA THR A 317 -25.00 -18.83 13.16
C THR A 317 -24.59 -17.43 12.71
N MET A 318 -24.67 -17.17 11.39
CA MET A 318 -24.57 -15.83 10.81
C MET A 318 -25.50 -14.85 11.51
N ASN A 319 -26.48 -15.30 12.31
CA ASN A 319 -27.18 -14.49 13.31
C ASN A 319 -26.29 -13.46 14.02
N VAL A 320 -25.03 -13.75 14.40
CA VAL A 320 -24.18 -12.72 15.04
C VAL A 320 -23.83 -11.62 14.03
N VAL A 321 -23.38 -11.98 12.83
CA VAL A 321 -23.03 -11.00 11.77
C VAL A 321 -24.27 -10.33 11.18
N GLU A 322 -25.39 -11.04 11.05
CA GLU A 322 -26.69 -10.53 10.61
C GLU A 322 -27.33 -9.62 11.65
N ASN A 323 -27.14 -9.87 12.95
CA ASN A 323 -27.65 -9.00 14.01
C ASN A 323 -26.72 -7.81 14.28
N GLU A 324 -25.40 -8.00 14.26
CA GLU A 324 -24.41 -6.93 14.55
C GLU A 324 -24.06 -6.10 13.32
N PHE A 325 -24.13 -6.70 12.11
CA PHE A 325 -23.77 -6.07 10.84
C PHE A 325 -24.86 -6.27 9.76
N SER A 326 -26.13 -6.14 10.17
CA SER A 326 -27.29 -6.31 9.28
C SER A 326 -27.21 -5.49 8.00
N GLU A 327 -26.67 -4.27 8.07
CA GLU A 327 -26.54 -3.36 6.93
C GLU A 327 -25.56 -3.91 5.89
N VAL A 328 -24.42 -4.46 6.33
CA VAL A 328 -23.39 -5.06 5.49
C VAL A 328 -23.93 -6.31 4.78
N VAL A 329 -24.58 -7.19 5.54
CA VAL A 329 -25.18 -8.42 4.98
C VAL A 329 -26.30 -8.07 4.00
N ASN A 330 -27.14 -7.08 4.32
CA ASN A 330 -28.19 -6.61 3.41
C ASN A 330 -27.61 -6.03 2.12
N TYR A 331 -26.57 -5.19 2.19
CA TYR A 331 -25.90 -4.64 1.02
C TYR A 331 -25.34 -5.77 0.13
N PHE A 332 -24.67 -6.74 0.75
CA PHE A 332 -24.13 -7.90 0.04
C PHE A 332 -25.19 -8.69 -0.71
N LEU A 333 -26.30 -9.01 -0.05
CA LEU A 333 -27.35 -9.85 -0.60
C LEU A 333 -28.25 -9.12 -1.60
N LYS A 334 -28.52 -7.83 -1.38
CA LYS A 334 -29.48 -7.05 -2.20
C LYS A 334 -28.82 -6.26 -3.33
N GLU A 335 -27.53 -5.96 -3.22
CA GLU A 335 -26.83 -5.11 -4.19
C GLU A 335 -25.64 -5.82 -4.82
N LEU A 336 -24.64 -6.21 -4.03
CA LEU A 336 -23.39 -6.79 -4.56
C LEU A 336 -23.60 -8.10 -5.29
N LYS A 337 -24.22 -9.10 -4.64
CA LYS A 337 -24.46 -10.41 -5.26
C LYS A 337 -25.29 -10.30 -6.55
N PRO A 338 -26.45 -9.62 -6.56
CA PRO A 338 -27.23 -9.44 -7.78
C PRO A 338 -26.45 -8.76 -8.90
N PHE A 339 -25.62 -7.76 -8.58
CA PHE A 339 -24.77 -7.10 -9.57
C PHE A 339 -23.74 -8.05 -10.19
N LEU A 340 -23.00 -8.80 -9.36
CA LEU A 340 -21.97 -9.73 -9.83
C LEU A 340 -22.56 -10.86 -10.69
N GLU A 341 -23.74 -11.36 -10.31
CA GLU A 341 -24.48 -12.39 -11.07
C GLU A 341 -24.97 -11.83 -12.41
N ALA A 342 -25.62 -10.66 -12.41
CA ALA A 342 -26.14 -10.03 -13.63
C ALA A 342 -25.04 -9.66 -14.63
N GLN A 343 -23.86 -9.31 -14.12
CA GLN A 343 -22.71 -8.92 -14.93
C GLN A 343 -21.76 -10.09 -15.24
N GLU A 344 -22.07 -11.30 -14.78
CA GLU A 344 -21.25 -12.50 -14.95
C GLU A 344 -19.78 -12.29 -14.55
N VAL A 345 -19.55 -11.48 -13.49
CA VAL A 345 -18.21 -11.03 -13.11
C VAL A 345 -17.31 -12.22 -12.75
N LEU A 346 -17.83 -13.17 -11.97
CA LEU A 346 -17.08 -14.36 -11.58
C LEU A 346 -16.73 -15.25 -12.77
N ALA A 347 -17.64 -15.38 -13.74
CA ALA A 347 -17.36 -16.15 -14.95
C ALA A 347 -16.21 -15.51 -15.76
N LYS A 348 -16.22 -14.17 -15.88
CA LYS A 348 -15.14 -13.41 -16.53
C LYS A 348 -13.80 -13.56 -15.82
N ILE A 349 -13.79 -13.56 -14.49
CA ILE A 349 -12.57 -13.81 -13.70
C ILE A 349 -12.05 -15.23 -13.96
N SER A 350 -12.92 -16.25 -13.89
CA SER A 350 -12.54 -17.64 -14.17
C SER A 350 -11.98 -17.84 -15.58
N MET A 351 -12.60 -17.23 -16.60
CA MET A 351 -12.12 -17.30 -17.99
C MET A 351 -10.67 -16.77 -18.12
N SER A 352 -10.35 -15.66 -17.47
CA SER A 352 -8.99 -15.11 -17.49
C SER A 352 -8.00 -16.02 -16.75
N GLN A 353 -8.37 -16.57 -15.59
CA GLN A 353 -7.52 -17.49 -14.84
C GLN A 353 -7.23 -18.80 -15.59
N GLU A 354 -8.16 -19.25 -16.43
CA GLU A 354 -8.02 -20.43 -17.28
C GLU A 354 -7.34 -20.15 -18.63
N ASN A 355 -6.81 -18.94 -18.84
CA ASN A 355 -6.27 -18.46 -20.12
C ASN A 355 -7.25 -18.62 -21.30
N GLN A 356 -8.55 -18.55 -21.01
CA GLN A 356 -9.59 -18.54 -22.03
C GLN A 356 -9.76 -17.11 -22.58
N PRO A 357 -10.16 -16.96 -23.86
CA PRO A 357 -10.36 -15.63 -24.45
C PRO A 357 -11.45 -14.87 -23.71
N LEU A 358 -11.05 -13.82 -23.00
CA LEU A 358 -11.94 -12.97 -22.23
C LEU A 358 -12.68 -11.98 -23.14
N ILE A 359 -14.01 -12.12 -23.23
CA ILE A 359 -14.84 -11.20 -24.01
C ILE A 359 -15.40 -10.11 -23.10
N LEU A 360 -14.66 -9.01 -22.98
CA LEU A 360 -15.12 -7.80 -22.28
C LEU A 360 -15.53 -6.72 -23.29
N ASN A 361 -16.75 -6.20 -23.15
CA ASN A 361 -17.15 -4.99 -23.86
C ASN A 361 -16.93 -3.75 -22.98
N ALA A 362 -16.95 -2.56 -23.58
CA ALA A 362 -16.74 -1.32 -22.85
C ALA A 362 -17.81 -1.07 -21.77
N ASN A 363 -19.06 -1.49 -22.01
CA ASN A 363 -20.14 -1.31 -21.05
C ASN A 363 -19.90 -2.10 -19.76
N ASN A 364 -19.36 -3.32 -19.85
CA ASN A 364 -19.03 -4.11 -18.66
C ASN A 364 -18.04 -3.37 -17.75
N VAL A 365 -17.07 -2.66 -18.34
CA VAL A 365 -16.08 -1.88 -17.60
C VAL A 365 -16.72 -0.66 -16.95
N TYR A 366 -17.57 0.08 -17.69
CA TYR A 366 -18.24 1.27 -17.14
C TYR A 366 -19.26 0.91 -16.05
N GLU A 367 -20.00 -0.19 -16.21
CA GLU A 367 -20.95 -0.66 -15.20
C GLU A 367 -20.22 -1.08 -13.93
N LEU A 368 -19.12 -1.83 -14.05
CA LEU A 368 -18.28 -2.19 -12.91
C LEU A 368 -17.69 -0.95 -12.23
N ARG A 369 -17.14 -0.02 -13.00
CA ARG A 369 -16.64 1.28 -12.48
C ARG A 369 -17.71 2.00 -11.68
N ASN A 370 -18.90 2.17 -12.26
CA ASN A 370 -19.98 2.94 -11.64
C ASN A 370 -20.46 2.27 -10.36
N PHE A 371 -20.49 0.93 -10.34
CA PHE A 371 -20.82 0.16 -9.16
C PHE A 371 -19.75 0.24 -8.07
N VAL A 372 -18.47 0.15 -8.41
CA VAL A 372 -17.36 0.21 -7.44
C VAL A 372 -17.21 1.62 -6.86
N LEU A 373 -17.13 2.64 -7.72
CA LEU A 373 -16.84 4.00 -7.28
C LEU A 373 -18.11 4.78 -6.86
N GLY A 374 -19.25 4.57 -7.51
CA GLY A 374 -20.50 5.26 -7.19
C GLY A 374 -20.80 6.44 -8.09
N VAL A 375 -20.94 6.21 -9.40
CA VAL A 375 -21.33 7.26 -10.35
C VAL A 375 -22.84 7.20 -10.59
N GLY A 376 -23.57 8.12 -9.96
CA GLY A 376 -25.04 8.15 -9.99
C GLY A 376 -25.72 7.22 -8.98
N CYS A 377 -24.94 6.54 -8.13
CA CYS A 377 -25.39 5.70 -7.02
C CYS A 377 -24.34 5.72 -5.88
N LEU A 378 -24.64 5.10 -4.74
CA LEU A 378 -23.63 4.86 -3.70
C LEU A 378 -22.75 3.66 -4.13
N GLY A 379 -21.46 3.90 -4.37
CA GLY A 379 -20.54 2.86 -4.84
C GLY A 379 -20.04 1.95 -3.71
N VAL A 380 -19.57 0.74 -4.05
CA VAL A 380 -19.05 -0.26 -3.09
C VAL A 380 -18.08 0.35 -2.09
N VAL A 381 -17.08 1.09 -2.58
CA VAL A 381 -16.05 1.69 -1.73
C VAL A 381 -16.67 2.63 -0.70
N ASN A 382 -17.60 3.49 -1.14
CA ASN A 382 -18.25 4.45 -0.25
C ASN A 382 -19.28 3.78 0.68
N THR A 383 -19.98 2.74 0.23
CA THR A 383 -20.90 1.99 1.08
C THR A 383 -20.15 1.29 2.21
N LEU A 384 -19.03 0.64 1.89
CA LEU A 384 -18.29 -0.15 2.88
C LEU A 384 -17.45 0.71 3.81
N LEU A 385 -16.77 1.73 3.28
CA LEU A 385 -15.83 2.57 4.04
C LEU A 385 -16.45 3.88 4.55
N GLY A 386 -17.57 4.31 3.95
CA GLY A 386 -18.25 5.57 4.26
C GLY A 386 -19.51 5.45 5.10
N GLN A 387 -20.16 4.28 5.14
CA GLN A 387 -21.09 3.99 6.23
C GLN A 387 -20.30 3.78 7.52
N ARG A 388 -20.93 4.05 8.67
CA ARG A 388 -20.39 3.98 10.04
C ARG A 388 -19.95 2.57 10.48
N ILE A 389 -19.35 1.77 9.62
CA ILE A 389 -18.62 0.57 9.99
C ILE A 389 -17.20 1.02 10.31
N VAL A 390 -17.09 1.88 11.33
CA VAL A 390 -15.81 2.19 11.96
C VAL A 390 -15.45 0.96 12.76
N TRP A 391 -14.87 -0.03 12.08
CA TRP A 391 -14.10 -1.06 12.75
C TRP A 391 -12.75 -0.44 13.12
N LEU A 392 -12.76 0.34 14.21
CA LEU A 392 -11.54 0.63 14.95
C LEU A 392 -11.31 -0.57 15.85
N GLY A 393 -10.40 -1.45 15.44
CA GLY A 393 -9.88 -2.49 16.31
C GLY A 393 -9.69 -1.94 17.72
N ASN A 394 -10.39 -2.55 18.68
CA ASN A 394 -10.42 -2.21 20.11
C ASN A 394 -11.00 -0.84 20.54
N SER A 395 -12.07 -0.33 19.91
CA SER A 395 -12.96 0.60 20.63
C SER A 395 -14.42 0.45 20.22
N LYS A 396 -15.28 0.32 21.23
CA LYS A 396 -16.74 0.23 21.13
C LYS A 396 -17.29 1.24 20.12
N LEU A 397 -18.16 0.74 19.24
CA LEU A 397 -19.07 1.50 18.40
C LEU A 397 -19.62 2.73 19.15
N LEU A 398 -19.22 3.93 18.72
CA LEU A 398 -19.95 5.14 19.06
C LEU A 398 -21.15 5.23 18.10
N SER A 399 -22.28 4.72 18.56
CA SER A 399 -23.59 5.11 18.02
C SER A 399 -23.81 6.59 18.33
N ALA A 400 -24.10 7.38 17.30
CA ALA A 400 -24.82 8.65 17.46
C ALA A 400 -26.26 8.45 17.03
#